data_AF-A0A7W7ZI26-F1
#
_entry.id   AF-A0A7W7ZI26-F1
#
_cell.length_a   1.000
_cell.length_b   1.000
_cell.length_c   1.000
_cell.angle_alpha   90.00
_cell.angle_beta   90.00
_cell.angle_gamma   90.00
#
_symmetry.space_group_name_H-M   'P 1'
#
loop_
_entity.id
_entity.type
_entity.pdbx_description
1 polymer ?
#
loop_
_entity_poly.entity_id
_entity_poly.type
_entity_poly.pdbx_seq_one_letter_code
_entity_poly.pdbx_strand_id
1 'polypeptide(L)'
;MKVLVQGSNEWVCVAGDENRIGSPPMCMNPLGMQWMMDAMQGKPKPGNAAPGMIYMLCGATQRSNTDATDKTGPAIPIGPHWMITWPFDAQANGLPTTVRDKGAWVMFAGTPYSYLHVCGSPWEGNEYHAGDKAIWTMNYARP
;
A
#
# COMPACT_ATOMS: atom_id res chain seq x y z
N MET A 1 -10.47 -16.37 -12.75
CA MET A 1 -9.54 -16.70 -11.64
C MET A 1 -9.82 -18.12 -11.18
N LYS A 2 -8.78 -18.89 -10.81
CA LYS A 2 -8.91 -20.23 -10.23
C LYS A 2 -8.61 -20.14 -8.73
N VAL A 3 -9.48 -20.69 -7.89
CA VAL A 3 -9.23 -20.80 -6.44
C VAL A 3 -8.21 -21.92 -6.22
N LEU A 4 -7.10 -21.61 -5.54
CA LEU A 4 -6.08 -22.60 -5.18
C LEU A 4 -6.39 -23.25 -3.83
N VAL A 5 -6.72 -22.42 -2.84
CA VAL A 5 -7.09 -22.80 -1.48
C VAL A 5 -8.25 -21.91 -1.04
N GLN A 6 -9.29 -22.50 -0.45
CA GLN A 6 -10.43 -21.74 0.08
C GLN A 6 -10.06 -21.12 1.43
N GLY A 7 -10.23 -19.80 1.54
CA GLY A 7 -10.05 -19.08 2.79
C GLY A 7 -11.25 -19.21 3.74
N SER A 8 -11.05 -18.78 4.99
CA SER A 8 -12.07 -18.77 6.05
C SER A 8 -12.66 -17.38 6.33
N ASN A 9 -12.24 -16.35 5.60
CA ASN A 9 -12.71 -14.97 5.70
C ASN A 9 -12.87 -14.36 4.31
N GLU A 10 -13.23 -13.07 4.25
CA GLU A 10 -13.50 -12.33 3.02
C GLU A 10 -12.25 -11.87 2.24
N TRP A 11 -11.05 -12.19 2.73
CA TRP A 11 -9.81 -11.81 2.06
C TRP A 11 -9.48 -12.74 0.91
N VAL A 12 -8.96 -12.16 -0.18
CA VAL A 12 -8.52 -12.91 -1.36
C VAL A 12 -7.04 -12.65 -1.56
N CYS A 13 -6.26 -13.73 -1.57
CA CYS A 13 -4.84 -13.72 -1.92
C CYS A 13 -4.65 -14.13 -3.37
N VAL A 14 -3.83 -13.36 -4.09
CA VAL A 14 -3.47 -13.62 -5.48
C VAL A 14 -1.98 -13.92 -5.53
N ALA A 15 -1.64 -15.06 -6.13
CA ALA A 15 -0.25 -15.40 -6.39
C ALA A 15 0.35 -14.39 -7.38
N GLY A 16 1.64 -14.07 -7.18
CA GLY A 16 2.40 -13.20 -8.05
C GLY A 16 3.73 -13.82 -8.45
N ASP A 17 4.57 -13.00 -9.07
CA ASP A 17 5.95 -13.29 -9.43
C ASP A 17 6.78 -12.06 -9.05
N GLU A 18 7.58 -12.18 -7.99
CA GLU A 18 8.39 -11.08 -7.48
C GLU A 18 9.45 -10.61 -8.50
N ASN A 19 9.77 -11.43 -9.51
CA ASN A 19 10.72 -11.08 -10.56
C ASN A 19 10.07 -10.29 -11.71
N ARG A 20 8.75 -10.07 -11.66
CA ARG A 20 8.00 -9.34 -12.68
C ARG A 20 7.43 -8.04 -12.12
N ILE A 21 7.84 -6.93 -12.73
CA ILE A 21 7.35 -5.58 -12.38
C ILE A 21 5.83 -5.51 -12.44
N GLY A 22 5.21 -5.02 -11.36
CA GLY A 22 3.76 -4.87 -11.24
C GLY A 22 2.99 -6.17 -11.03
N SER A 23 3.67 -7.29 -10.75
CA SER A 23 3.03 -8.59 -10.51
C SER A 23 3.31 -9.20 -9.13
N PRO A 24 3.42 -8.43 -8.02
CA PRO A 24 3.74 -9.01 -6.72
C PRO A 24 2.60 -9.88 -6.18
N PRO A 25 2.92 -10.87 -5.31
CA PRO A 25 1.87 -11.53 -4.53
C PRO A 25 1.24 -10.52 -3.58
N MET A 26 -0.08 -10.58 -3.45
CA MET A 26 -0.83 -9.66 -2.62
C MET A 26 -2.07 -10.32 -2.05
N CYS A 27 -2.59 -9.77 -0.97
CA CYS A 27 -3.89 -10.15 -0.45
C CYS A 27 -4.72 -8.92 -0.15
N MET A 28 -6.01 -8.99 -0.44
CA MET A 28 -6.90 -7.84 -0.46
C MET A 28 -8.20 -8.19 0.26
N ASN A 29 -8.77 -7.23 0.98
CA ASN A 29 -10.16 -7.32 1.39
C ASN A 29 -11.09 -7.01 0.19
N PRO A 30 -12.42 -7.17 0.31
CA PRO A 30 -13.34 -6.96 -0.81
C PRO A 30 -13.22 -5.56 -1.46
N LEU A 31 -12.98 -4.52 -0.66
CA LEU A 31 -12.83 -3.14 -1.15
C LEU A 31 -11.47 -2.90 -1.82
N GLY A 32 -10.39 -3.52 -1.34
CA GLY A 32 -9.09 -3.49 -2.00
C GLY A 32 -9.14 -4.20 -3.35
N MET A 33 -9.85 -5.34 -3.42
CA MET A 33 -10.09 -6.06 -4.66
C MET A 33 -10.89 -5.22 -5.65
N GLN A 34 -11.94 -4.53 -5.20
CA GLN A 34 -12.71 -3.61 -6.05
C GLN A 34 -11.81 -2.50 -6.62
N TRP A 35 -10.97 -1.88 -5.79
CA TRP A 35 -10.04 -0.84 -6.22
C TRP A 35 -9.09 -1.35 -7.31
N MET A 36 -8.49 -2.54 -7.13
CA MET A 36 -7.60 -3.17 -8.11
C MET A 36 -8.32 -3.45 -9.43
N MET A 37 -9.54 -4.02 -9.36
CA MET A 37 -10.32 -4.33 -10.55
C MET A 37 -10.72 -3.06 -11.32
N ASP A 38 -11.10 -2.00 -10.61
CA ASP A 38 -11.44 -0.71 -11.21
C ASP A 38 -10.24 -0.08 -11.92
N ALA A 39 -9.06 -0.15 -11.29
CA ALA A 39 -7.79 0.29 -11.89
C ALA A 39 -7.44 -0.53 -13.14
N MET A 40 -7.54 -1.87 -13.07
CA MET A 40 -7.27 -2.76 -14.20
C MET A 40 -8.24 -2.57 -15.37
N GLN A 41 -9.48 -2.17 -15.08
CA GLN A 41 -10.50 -1.85 -16.08
C GLN A 41 -10.34 -0.44 -16.66
N GLY A 42 -9.39 0.35 -16.16
CA GLY A 42 -9.16 1.72 -16.62
C GLY A 42 -10.31 2.67 -16.30
N LYS A 43 -11.07 2.40 -15.22
CA LYS A 43 -12.13 3.33 -14.80
C LYS A 43 -11.51 4.68 -14.40
N PRO A 44 -12.23 5.80 -14.56
CA PRO A 44 -11.69 7.12 -14.22
C PRO A 44 -11.43 7.30 -12.71
N LYS A 45 -12.11 6.54 -11.85
CA LYS A 45 -11.89 6.52 -10.40
C LYS A 45 -12.37 5.19 -9.79
N PRO A 46 -11.88 4.80 -8.59
CA PRO A 46 -12.43 3.68 -7.84
C PRO A 46 -13.91 3.92 -7.47
N GLY A 47 -14.72 2.85 -7.55
CA GLY A 47 -16.11 2.84 -7.11
C GLY A 47 -16.29 2.55 -5.61
N ASN A 48 -15.20 2.55 -4.84
CA ASN A 48 -15.18 2.28 -3.42
C ASN A 48 -16.03 3.29 -2.63
N ALA A 49 -16.93 2.79 -1.78
CA ALA A 49 -17.69 3.62 -0.83
C ALA A 49 -16.94 3.85 0.49
N ALA A 50 -15.89 3.07 0.76
CA ALA A 50 -15.04 3.13 1.94
C ALA A 50 -13.62 2.65 1.59
N PRO A 51 -12.61 2.90 2.46
CA PRO A 51 -11.24 2.45 2.23
C PRO A 51 -11.13 0.94 2.03
N GLY A 52 -10.36 0.53 1.03
CA GLY A 52 -9.92 -0.85 0.87
C GLY A 52 -8.57 -1.10 1.52
N MET A 53 -8.28 -2.38 1.77
CA MET A 53 -7.01 -2.81 2.36
C MET A 53 -6.36 -3.83 1.44
N ILE A 54 -5.08 -3.62 1.15
CA ILE A 54 -4.23 -4.56 0.43
C ILE A 54 -2.94 -4.72 1.23
N TYR A 55 -2.41 -5.93 1.33
CA TYR A 55 -1.08 -6.16 1.87
C TYR A 55 -0.19 -6.87 0.85
N MET A 56 1.08 -6.49 0.83
CA MET A 56 2.12 -7.04 -0.05
C MET A 56 3.33 -7.42 0.81
N LEU A 57 3.29 -8.62 1.41
CA LEU A 57 4.32 -9.06 2.36
C LEU A 57 5.69 -9.33 1.71
N CYS A 58 5.72 -9.73 0.44
CA CYS A 58 6.97 -9.88 -0.30
C CYS A 58 7.48 -8.54 -0.89
N GLY A 59 6.79 -7.43 -0.60
CA GLY A 59 7.03 -6.15 -1.27
C GLY A 59 6.51 -6.14 -2.71
N ALA A 60 6.90 -5.11 -3.45
CA ALA A 60 6.50 -4.91 -4.84
C ALA A 60 7.58 -4.20 -5.64
N THR A 61 7.47 -4.29 -6.96
CA THR A 61 8.18 -3.42 -7.90
C THR A 61 7.18 -2.72 -8.79
N GLN A 62 7.41 -1.43 -9.03
CA GLN A 62 6.58 -0.61 -9.91
C GLN A 62 7.45 0.29 -10.79
N ARG A 63 6.85 0.93 -11.79
CA ARG A 63 7.61 1.79 -12.74
C ARG A 63 7.62 3.25 -12.36
N SER A 64 6.57 3.73 -11.71
CA SER A 64 6.43 5.13 -11.34
C SER A 64 5.63 5.27 -10.06
N ASN A 65 5.95 6.30 -9.29
CA ASN A 65 5.24 6.69 -8.08
C ASN A 65 4.15 7.74 -8.33
N THR A 66 4.18 8.40 -9.49
CA THR A 66 3.29 9.52 -9.84
C THR A 66 2.37 9.21 -11.02
N ASP A 67 2.74 8.25 -11.87
CA ASP A 67 1.98 7.87 -13.07
C ASP A 67 1.72 6.36 -13.08
N ALA A 68 0.47 5.97 -12.82
CA ALA A 68 0.05 4.56 -12.82
C ALA A 68 0.12 3.89 -14.20
N THR A 69 0.27 4.68 -15.28
CA THR A 69 0.26 4.20 -16.66
C THR A 69 1.65 4.04 -17.27
N ASP A 70 2.71 4.46 -16.56
CA ASP A 70 4.08 4.35 -17.05
C ASP A 70 4.49 2.88 -17.27
N LYS A 71 4.98 2.59 -18.48
CA LYS A 71 5.45 1.26 -18.91
C LYS A 71 6.96 1.20 -19.15
N THR A 72 7.65 2.33 -19.00
CA THR A 72 9.03 2.53 -19.46
C THR A 72 10.00 2.82 -18.31
N GLY A 73 9.51 3.36 -17.20
CA GLY A 73 10.33 3.65 -16.03
C GLY A 73 11.08 2.43 -15.48
N PRO A 74 12.26 2.64 -14.85
CA PRO A 74 13.00 1.59 -14.17
C PRO A 74 12.17 1.03 -12.99
N ALA A 75 12.51 -0.17 -12.53
CA ALA A 75 11.87 -0.74 -11.36
C ALA A 75 12.20 0.08 -10.11
N ILE A 76 11.16 0.56 -9.43
CA ILE A 76 11.21 1.14 -8.10
C ILE A 76 10.85 0.01 -7.13
N PRO A 77 11.80 -0.49 -6.32
CA PRO A 77 11.52 -1.48 -5.30
C PRO A 77 10.78 -0.82 -4.13
N ILE A 78 9.78 -1.51 -3.62
CA ILE A 78 9.01 -1.14 -2.43
C ILE A 78 9.04 -2.35 -1.51
N GLY A 79 9.50 -2.15 -0.28
CA GLY A 79 9.54 -3.21 0.72
C GLY A 79 8.13 -3.70 1.12
N PRO A 80 8.05 -4.62 2.09
CA PRO A 80 6.77 -5.07 2.63
C PRO A 80 5.92 -3.90 3.12
N HIS A 81 4.67 -3.84 2.69
CA HIS A 81 3.78 -2.74 2.99
C HIS A 81 2.30 -3.11 2.94
N TRP A 82 1.50 -2.25 3.55
CA TRP A 82 0.05 -2.20 3.41
C TRP A 82 -0.34 -1.02 2.53
N MET A 83 -1.41 -1.18 1.77
CA MET A 83 -2.08 -0.12 1.03
C MET A 83 -3.45 0.13 1.66
N ILE A 84 -3.72 1.37 2.01
CA ILE A 84 -5.07 1.83 2.30
C ILE A 84 -5.58 2.52 1.03
N THR A 85 -6.40 1.81 0.27
CA THR A 85 -6.88 2.25 -1.04
C THR A 85 -8.04 3.21 -0.90
N TRP A 86 -7.70 4.49 -0.82
CA TRP A 86 -8.61 5.62 -0.65
C TRP A 86 -7.92 6.86 -1.21
N PRO A 87 -8.64 7.82 -1.82
CA PRO A 87 -8.01 8.99 -2.43
C PRO A 87 -7.47 9.98 -1.36
N PHE A 88 -6.37 9.61 -0.70
CA PHE A 88 -5.67 10.45 0.27
C PHE A 88 -5.14 11.71 -0.42
N ASP A 89 -5.37 12.86 0.20
CA ASP A 89 -4.74 14.12 -0.17
C ASP A 89 -3.49 14.29 0.68
N ALA A 90 -2.34 14.06 0.05
CA ALA A 90 -1.04 14.08 0.73
C ALA A 90 -0.80 15.42 1.47
N GLN A 91 -1.15 16.55 0.84
CA GLN A 91 -0.91 17.86 1.42
C GLN A 91 -1.87 18.12 2.59
N ALA A 92 -3.17 17.91 2.38
CA ALA A 92 -4.18 18.14 3.41
C ALA A 92 -4.02 17.19 4.61
N ASN A 93 -3.46 16.00 4.40
CA ASN A 93 -3.22 15.01 5.45
C ASN A 93 -1.80 15.09 6.05
N GLY A 94 -0.93 15.99 5.57
CA GLY A 94 0.43 16.12 6.08
C GLY A 94 1.32 14.89 5.82
N LEU A 95 1.03 14.15 4.74
CA LEU A 95 1.73 12.93 4.36
C LEU A 95 2.74 13.21 3.24
N PRO A 96 3.93 12.57 3.26
CA PRO A 96 4.90 12.73 2.18
C PRO A 96 4.42 11.96 0.93
N THR A 97 5.01 12.28 -0.22
CA THR A 97 4.81 11.55 -1.48
C THR A 97 6.07 10.81 -1.95
N THR A 98 7.18 10.95 -1.23
CA THR A 98 8.43 10.25 -1.52
C THR A 98 8.35 8.80 -1.05
N VAL A 99 8.74 7.85 -1.90
CA VAL A 99 8.85 6.42 -1.55
C VAL A 99 9.82 6.24 -0.39
N ARG A 100 9.46 5.38 0.57
CA ARG A 100 10.27 5.11 1.79
C ARG A 100 10.29 3.63 2.10
N ASP A 101 11.21 3.20 2.94
CA ASP A 101 11.28 1.84 3.46
C ASP A 101 10.44 1.65 4.74
N LYS A 102 10.24 2.72 5.50
CA LYS A 102 9.45 2.76 6.74
C LYS A 102 8.51 3.96 6.82
N GLY A 103 7.48 3.85 7.65
CA GLY A 103 6.51 4.91 7.87
C GLY A 103 5.43 4.92 6.79
N ALA A 104 4.98 6.09 6.36
CA ALA A 104 3.91 6.20 5.37
C ALA A 104 4.18 7.24 4.29
N TRP A 105 3.66 7.01 3.08
CA TRP A 105 3.60 7.99 2.01
C TRP A 105 2.40 7.75 1.10
N VAL A 106 1.99 8.78 0.37
CA VAL A 106 0.92 8.69 -0.63
C VAL A 106 1.52 8.45 -2.00
N MET A 107 1.04 7.40 -2.67
CA MET A 107 1.35 7.14 -4.07
C MET A 107 0.27 7.72 -4.98
N PHE A 108 0.65 8.09 -6.22
CA PHE A 108 -0.24 8.70 -7.21
C PHE A 108 -1.00 9.92 -6.65
N ALA A 109 -0.33 10.68 -5.79
CA ALA A 109 -0.90 11.87 -5.16
C ALA A 109 -1.47 12.84 -6.21
N GLY A 110 -2.66 13.38 -5.93
CA GLY A 110 -3.38 14.26 -6.86
C GLY A 110 -4.22 13.52 -7.91
N THR A 111 -4.22 12.19 -7.93
CA THR A 111 -5.07 11.39 -8.82
C THR A 111 -6.24 10.73 -8.05
N PRO A 112 -7.34 10.34 -8.71
CA PRO A 112 -8.42 9.56 -8.07
C PRO A 112 -7.99 8.18 -7.56
N TYR A 113 -6.84 7.68 -8.02
CA TYR A 113 -6.24 6.42 -7.57
C TYR A 113 -5.09 6.66 -6.59
N SER A 114 -5.05 7.80 -5.89
CA SER A 114 -4.12 7.91 -4.78
C SER A 114 -4.45 6.87 -3.70
N TYR A 115 -3.41 6.42 -2.98
CA TYR A 115 -3.56 5.52 -1.84
C TYR A 115 -2.36 5.66 -0.90
N LEU A 116 -2.58 5.31 0.36
CA LEU A 116 -1.56 5.40 1.41
C LEU A 116 -0.78 4.09 1.51
N HIS A 117 0.53 4.18 1.37
CA HIS A 117 1.45 3.13 1.78
C HIS A 117 1.73 3.23 3.27
N VAL A 118 1.66 2.12 3.98
CA VAL A 118 2.14 1.96 5.36
C VAL A 118 3.20 0.87 5.36
N CYS A 119 4.44 1.26 5.63
CA CYS A 119 5.63 0.48 5.29
C CYS A 119 6.41 0.01 6.49
N GLY A 120 6.99 -1.16 6.31
CA GLY A 120 7.62 -1.93 7.36
C GLY A 120 6.79 -3.15 7.75
N SER A 121 7.37 -3.96 8.61
CA SER A 121 6.68 -5.09 9.21
C SER A 121 5.68 -4.58 10.24
N PRO A 122 4.42 -5.09 10.28
CA PRO A 122 3.50 -4.77 11.36
C PRO A 122 3.96 -5.31 12.73
N TRP A 123 5.01 -6.15 12.74
CA TRP A 123 5.60 -6.75 13.93
C TRP A 123 6.84 -5.99 14.45
N GLU A 124 7.28 -4.94 13.75
CA GLU A 124 8.37 -4.08 14.24
C GLU A 124 7.82 -3.01 15.19
N GLY A 125 8.38 -2.91 16.40
CA GLY A 125 8.03 -1.88 17.39
C GLY A 125 8.25 -2.35 18.82
N ASN A 126 8.18 -1.41 19.77
CA ASN A 126 8.11 -1.75 21.19
C ASN A 126 6.65 -2.07 21.55
N GLU A 127 6.44 -3.16 22.27
CA GLU A 127 5.13 -3.51 22.82
C GLU A 127 4.84 -2.72 24.09
N TYR A 128 3.58 -2.34 24.27
CA TYR A 128 3.11 -1.78 25.52
C TYR A 128 2.99 -2.89 26.58
N HIS A 129 3.51 -2.60 27.78
CA HIS A 129 3.29 -3.39 28.98
C HIS A 129 2.60 -2.56 30.07
N ALA A 130 1.83 -3.22 30.93
CA ALA A 130 1.17 -2.56 32.04
C ALA A 130 2.19 -1.83 32.94
N GLY A 131 2.02 -0.51 33.10
CA GLY A 131 2.95 0.35 33.84
C GLY A 131 3.92 1.15 32.97
N ASP A 132 4.00 0.86 31.67
CA ASP A 132 4.79 1.66 30.72
C ASP A 132 4.25 3.09 30.65
N LYS A 133 5.19 4.05 30.61
CA LYS A 133 4.88 5.47 30.45
C LYS A 133 5.10 5.87 29.00
N ALA A 134 4.12 6.54 28.41
CA ALA A 134 4.26 7.06 27.05
C ALA A 134 5.35 8.14 27.00
N ILE A 135 6.35 7.94 26.12
CA ILE A 135 7.36 8.94 25.77
C ILE A 135 7.04 9.41 24.35
N TRP A 136 6.35 10.54 24.23
CA TRP A 136 5.83 11.06 22.95
C TRP A 136 6.86 11.82 22.10
N THR A 137 8.15 11.74 22.44
CA THR A 137 9.17 12.55 21.77
C THR A 137 9.46 11.99 20.38
N MET A 138 8.80 12.53 19.36
CA MET A 138 9.16 12.36 17.94
C MET A 138 10.43 13.15 17.54
N ASN A 139 11.41 13.24 18.44
CA ASN A 139 12.58 14.08 18.23
C ASN A 139 13.56 13.37 17.29
N TYR A 140 13.49 13.73 16.01
CA TYR A 140 14.60 13.54 15.09
C TYR A 140 15.65 14.62 15.38
N ALA A 141 16.69 14.28 16.15
CA ALA A 141 17.90 15.09 16.16
C ALA A 141 18.59 14.90 14.80
N ARG A 142 18.78 15.98 14.05
CA ARG A 142 19.66 16.03 12.88
C ARG A 142 20.86 16.94 13.19
N PRO A 143 22.08 16.61 12.73
CA PRO A 143 23.23 17.53 12.77
C PRO A 143 22.98 18.81 11.98
#